data_AF-A0A9N8L2Z3-F1
#
_entry.id   AF-A0A9N8L2Z3-F1
#
_cell.length_a   1.000
_cell.length_b   1.000
_cell.length_c   1.000
_cell.angle_alpha   90.00
_cell.angle_beta   90.00
_cell.angle_gamma   90.00
#
_symmetry.space_group_name_H-M   'P 1'
#
loop_
_entity.id
_entity.type
_entity.pdbx_description
1 polymer ?
#
loop_
_entity_poly.entity_id
_entity_poly.type
_entity_poly.pdbx_seq_one_letter_code
_entity_poly.pdbx_strand_id
1 'polypeptide(L)'
;MLKLFIVLFSCYTVMCREINMNCKPDEEIKWIHVCPGETTCRDRDHPPLCPDILQPQLPVCACKDGLIRADDGSCVTSEQCDKLKCPDPNEHYKCGYVCENECAALNVPDRTDCPDEHYLCKRECYCNDGYARDENGVCIPVGNCGMYNRFL
;
A
#
# COMPACT_ATOMS: atom_id res chain seq x y z
N MET A 1 -9.88 -49.13 31.07
CA MET A 1 -9.28 -47.77 31.19
C MET A 1 -8.22 -47.49 30.13
N LEU A 2 -7.30 -48.41 29.82
CA LEU A 2 -6.28 -48.25 28.76
C LEU A 2 -6.85 -47.99 27.35
N LYS A 3 -7.99 -48.60 26.98
CA LYS A 3 -8.64 -48.39 25.68
C LYS A 3 -9.27 -46.99 25.52
N LEU A 4 -9.64 -46.32 26.62
CA LEU A 4 -10.24 -44.98 26.58
C LEU A 4 -9.16 -43.90 26.33
N PHE A 5 -7.97 -44.08 26.91
CA PHE A 5 -6.82 -43.18 26.68
C PHE A 5 -6.30 -43.24 25.24
N ILE A 6 -6.29 -44.42 24.61
CA ILE A 6 -5.86 -44.58 23.20
C ILE A 6 -6.80 -43.86 22.24
N VAL A 7 -8.11 -43.90 22.49
CA VAL A 7 -9.12 -43.21 21.68
C VAL A 7 -9.05 -41.69 21.86
N LEU A 8 -8.74 -41.21 23.07
CA LEU A 8 -8.56 -39.78 23.33
C LEU A 8 -7.28 -39.23 22.68
N PHE A 9 -6.18 -40.00 22.68
CA PHE A 9 -4.93 -39.63 21.99
C PHE A 9 -5.08 -39.65 20.47
N SER A 10 -5.78 -40.65 19.91
CA SER A 10 -6.02 -40.72 18.46
C SER A 10 -6.99 -39.63 18.00
N CYS A 11 -8.00 -39.28 18.79
CA CYS A 11 -8.88 -38.16 18.51
C CYS A 11 -8.13 -36.82 18.54
N TYR A 12 -7.17 -36.65 19.47
CA TYR A 12 -6.31 -35.47 19.54
C TYR A 12 -5.43 -35.30 18.29
N THR A 13 -4.90 -36.40 17.75
CA THR A 13 -4.12 -36.37 16.49
C THR A 13 -4.97 -36.23 15.23
N VAL A 14 -6.25 -36.62 15.27
CA VAL A 14 -7.17 -36.55 14.11
C VAL A 14 -7.79 -35.16 13.95
N MET A 15 -7.84 -34.35 15.02
CA MET A 15 -8.46 -33.01 15.01
C MET A 15 -7.54 -31.87 14.54
N CYS A 16 -6.27 -32.15 14.21
CA CYS A 16 -5.40 -31.20 13.51
C CYS A 16 -5.10 -31.75 12.11
N ARG A 17 -5.93 -31.41 11.12
CA ARG A 17 -5.49 -31.52 9.71
C ARG A 17 -4.31 -30.56 9.56
N GLU A 18 -3.09 -31.10 9.53
CA GLU A 18 -1.91 -30.30 9.19
C GLU A 18 -2.11 -29.70 7.81
N ILE A 19 -2.17 -28.37 7.73
CA ILE A 19 -2.24 -27.65 6.47
C ILE A 19 -0.82 -27.63 5.92
N ASN A 20 -0.55 -28.51 4.97
CA ASN A 20 0.74 -28.59 4.30
C ASN A 20 0.72 -27.69 3.05
N MET A 21 0.97 -26.39 3.27
CA MET A 21 1.14 -25.40 2.20
C MET A 21 2.61 -24.96 2.14
N ASN A 22 3.21 -25.02 0.95
CA ASN A 22 4.55 -24.49 0.71
C ASN A 22 4.45 -23.03 0.26
N CYS A 23 4.67 -22.12 1.19
CA CYS A 23 4.70 -20.67 0.92
C CYS A 23 6.06 -20.21 0.38
N LYS A 24 6.09 -19.06 -0.29
CA LYS A 24 7.35 -18.42 -0.72
C LYS A 24 8.19 -17.98 0.49
N PRO A 25 9.49 -17.68 0.32
CA PRO A 25 10.37 -17.29 1.44
C PRO A 25 9.87 -16.11 2.29
N ASP A 26 9.16 -15.15 1.70
CA ASP A 26 8.64 -13.95 2.39
C ASP A 26 7.17 -14.06 2.79
N GLU A 27 6.63 -15.27 2.74
CA GLU A 27 5.27 -15.59 3.10
C GLU A 27 5.23 -16.59 4.27
N GLU A 28 4.11 -16.63 4.98
CA GLU A 28 3.79 -17.61 6.00
C GLU A 28 2.30 -17.95 5.98
N ILE A 29 1.92 -19.11 6.52
CA ILE A 29 0.53 -19.52 6.58
C ILE A 29 -0.19 -18.64 7.61
N LYS A 30 -1.14 -17.82 7.15
CA LYS A 30 -2.03 -17.02 8.00
C LYS A 30 -3.49 -17.39 7.76
N TRP A 31 -4.28 -17.28 8.81
CA TRP A 31 -5.74 -17.41 8.74
C TRP A 31 -6.35 -16.02 8.62
N ILE A 32 -6.85 -15.68 7.44
CA ILE A 32 -7.39 -14.35 7.15
C ILE A 32 -8.85 -14.47 6.70
N HIS A 33 -9.65 -13.44 7.00
CA HIS A 33 -11.01 -13.35 6.48
C HIS A 33 -10.98 -13.19 4.96
N VAL A 34 -11.99 -13.75 4.27
CA VAL A 34 -12.13 -13.63 2.82
C VAL A 34 -12.21 -12.16 2.37
N CYS A 35 -12.89 -11.32 3.15
CA CYS A 35 -12.89 -9.86 3.02
C CYS A 35 -12.53 -9.24 4.38
N PRO A 36 -11.60 -8.27 4.44
CA PRO A 36 -10.95 -7.60 3.31
C PRO A 36 -9.86 -8.43 2.62
N GLY A 37 -9.57 -9.64 3.11
CA GLY A 37 -8.46 -10.43 2.60
C GLY A 37 -7.11 -9.90 3.11
N GLU A 38 -6.05 -10.23 2.37
CA GLU A 38 -4.71 -9.74 2.66
C GLU A 38 -4.57 -8.32 2.13
N THR A 39 -3.96 -7.43 2.90
CA THR A 39 -3.67 -6.06 2.46
C THR A 39 -2.63 -6.06 1.33
N THR A 40 -2.95 -5.38 0.23
CA THR A 40 -2.08 -5.21 -0.94
C THR A 40 -1.58 -3.76 -1.05
N CYS A 41 -0.52 -3.52 -1.84
CA CYS A 41 -0.09 -2.16 -2.14
C CYS A 41 -1.21 -1.31 -2.76
N ARG A 42 -2.11 -1.95 -3.53
CA ARG A 42 -3.27 -1.33 -4.17
C ARG A 42 -4.30 -0.86 -3.15
N ASP A 43 -4.67 -1.73 -2.23
CA ASP A 43 -5.86 -1.53 -1.39
C ASP A 43 -5.55 -1.04 0.03
N ARG A 44 -4.27 -0.98 0.44
CA ARG A 44 -3.88 -0.54 1.80
C ARG A 44 -4.40 0.86 2.18
N ASP A 45 -4.60 1.72 1.19
CA ASP A 45 -5.03 3.12 1.39
C ASP A 45 -6.55 3.26 1.27
N HIS A 46 -7.20 2.32 0.59
CA HIS A 46 -8.63 2.26 0.37
C HIS A 46 -9.11 0.82 0.48
N PRO A 47 -9.22 0.28 1.71
CA PRO A 47 -9.59 -1.10 1.92
C PRO A 47 -10.98 -1.38 1.33
N PRO A 48 -11.22 -2.60 0.80
CA PRO A 48 -12.53 -2.94 0.25
C PRO A 48 -13.61 -2.89 1.34
N LEU A 49 -14.79 -2.40 0.96
CA LEU A 49 -15.97 -2.45 1.82
C LEU A 49 -16.44 -3.89 1.97
N CYS A 50 -16.44 -4.39 3.21
CA CYS A 50 -16.88 -5.74 3.51
C CYS A 50 -18.31 -5.76 4.04
N PRO A 51 -19.12 -6.79 3.66
CA PRO A 51 -20.42 -7.00 4.28
C PRO A 51 -20.26 -7.25 5.78
N ASP A 52 -21.15 -6.65 6.58
CA ASP A 52 -21.22 -6.85 8.03
C ASP A 52 -21.91 -8.18 8.37
N ILE A 53 -21.21 -9.27 8.05
CA ILE A 53 -21.62 -10.65 8.31
C ILE A 53 -20.43 -11.43 8.86
N LEU A 54 -20.70 -12.53 9.56
CA LEU A 54 -19.65 -13.43 10.01
C LEU A 54 -18.98 -14.10 8.80
N GLN A 55 -17.72 -13.76 8.54
CA GLN A 55 -16.94 -14.32 7.44
C GLN A 55 -15.99 -15.41 7.94
N PRO A 56 -15.87 -16.55 7.23
CA PRO A 56 -14.89 -17.56 7.57
C PRO A 56 -13.47 -17.03 7.37
N GLN A 57 -12.53 -17.53 8.19
CA GLN A 57 -11.11 -17.38 7.91
C GLN A 57 -10.63 -18.57 7.09
N LEU A 58 -9.78 -18.29 6.11
CA LEU A 58 -9.14 -19.31 5.28
C LEU A 58 -7.62 -19.29 5.50
N PRO A 59 -6.97 -20.46 5.51
CA PRO A 59 -5.52 -20.53 5.54
C PRO A 59 -4.97 -20.13 4.17
N VAL A 60 -4.09 -19.13 4.14
CA VAL A 60 -3.43 -18.66 2.92
C VAL A 60 -1.94 -18.44 3.17
N CYS A 61 -1.13 -18.48 2.11
CA CYS A 61 0.23 -17.93 2.18
C CYS A 61 0.13 -16.41 2.09
N ALA A 62 0.25 -15.73 3.23
CA ALA A 62 0.25 -14.28 3.31
C ALA A 62 1.66 -13.77 3.56
N CYS A 63 1.94 -12.54 3.17
CA CYS A 63 3.18 -11.86 3.47
C CYS A 63 3.44 -11.84 4.98
N LYS A 64 4.71 -12.06 5.34
CA LYS A 64 5.18 -11.95 6.73
C LYS A 64 4.91 -10.56 7.28
N ASP A 65 4.84 -10.46 8.62
CA ASP A 65 4.60 -9.18 9.28
C ASP A 65 5.61 -8.11 8.85
N GLY A 66 5.12 -6.90 8.56
CA GLY A 66 5.92 -5.79 8.03
C GLY A 66 6.05 -5.75 6.50
N LEU A 67 5.57 -6.78 5.79
CA LEU A 67 5.50 -6.81 4.33
C LEU A 67 4.06 -6.70 3.83
N ILE A 68 3.90 -6.18 2.62
CA ILE A 68 2.65 -5.93 1.93
C ILE A 68 2.76 -6.55 0.54
N ARG A 69 1.69 -7.19 0.06
CA ARG A 69 1.70 -7.82 -1.26
C ARG A 69 1.64 -6.78 -2.38
N ALA A 70 2.64 -6.79 -3.24
CA ALA A 70 2.65 -6.00 -4.48
C ALA A 70 1.83 -6.68 -5.59
N ASP A 71 1.53 -5.92 -6.64
CA ASP A 71 0.70 -6.37 -7.77
C ASP A 71 1.34 -7.53 -8.57
N ASP A 72 2.67 -7.67 -8.51
CA ASP A 72 3.40 -8.79 -9.09
C ASP A 72 3.41 -10.06 -8.21
N GLY A 73 2.78 -9.98 -7.03
CA GLY A 73 2.69 -11.07 -6.05
C GLY A 73 3.93 -11.24 -5.17
N SER A 74 4.88 -10.30 -5.21
CA SER A 74 5.99 -10.23 -4.25
C SER A 74 5.55 -9.59 -2.93
N CYS A 75 6.24 -9.90 -1.84
CA CYS A 75 6.03 -9.27 -0.54
C CYS A 75 7.09 -8.18 -0.34
N VAL A 76 6.65 -6.94 -0.23
CA VAL A 76 7.53 -5.76 -0.20
C VAL A 76 7.22 -4.88 1.01
N THR A 77 8.14 -4.00 1.37
CA THR A 77 7.91 -3.01 2.43
C THR A 77 6.89 -1.94 2.01
N SER A 78 6.31 -1.24 2.97
CA SER A 78 5.43 -0.10 2.68
C SER A 78 6.12 0.99 1.82
N GLU A 79 7.40 1.24 2.06
CA GLU A 79 8.20 2.19 1.27
C GLU A 79 8.37 1.73 -0.19
N GLN A 80 8.52 0.43 -0.41
CA GLN A 80 8.56 -0.12 -1.78
C GLN A 80 7.19 0.02 -2.46
N CYS A 81 6.08 -0.19 -1.75
CA CYS A 81 4.76 0.13 -2.30
C CYS A 81 4.65 1.63 -2.68
N ASP A 82 5.18 2.55 -1.85
CA ASP A 82 5.20 4.00 -2.14
C ASP A 82 5.94 4.28 -3.46
N LYS A 83 7.13 3.69 -3.63
CA LYS A 83 7.94 3.81 -4.85
C LYS A 83 7.29 3.20 -6.08
N LEU A 84 6.50 2.13 -5.92
CA LEU A 84 5.74 1.53 -7.01
C LEU A 84 4.59 2.44 -7.48
N LYS A 85 4.00 3.24 -6.58
CA LYS A 85 2.93 4.20 -6.92
C LYS A 85 3.48 5.48 -7.57
N CYS A 86 4.66 5.92 -7.14
CA CYS A 86 5.31 7.13 -7.62
C CYS A 86 6.67 6.80 -8.24
N PRO A 87 6.70 6.42 -9.52
CA PRO A 87 7.90 5.94 -10.18
C PRO A 87 8.89 7.06 -10.52
N ASP A 88 8.45 8.33 -10.54
CA ASP A 88 9.36 9.44 -10.83
C ASP A 88 10.33 9.69 -9.66
N PRO A 89 11.62 9.91 -9.93
CA PRO A 89 12.64 10.01 -8.88
C PRO A 89 12.51 11.27 -8.00
N ASN A 90 11.75 12.26 -8.46
CA ASN A 90 11.58 13.55 -7.80
C ASN A 90 10.20 13.71 -7.16
N GLU A 91 9.52 12.61 -6.87
CA GLU A 91 8.26 12.60 -6.13
C GLU A 91 8.26 11.55 -5.03
N HIS A 92 7.30 11.68 -4.13
CA HIS A 92 7.05 10.74 -3.06
C HIS A 92 5.55 10.52 -2.89
N TYR A 93 5.15 9.28 -2.62
CA TYR A 93 3.77 8.97 -2.26
C TYR A 93 3.54 9.36 -0.79
N LYS A 94 2.56 10.21 -0.52
CA LYS A 94 2.10 10.45 0.85
C LYS A 94 0.65 10.88 0.91
N CYS A 95 0.12 10.92 2.13
CA CYS A 95 -1.07 11.66 2.48
C CYS A 95 -0.67 13.13 2.71
N GLY A 96 -1.28 14.08 2.01
CA GLY A 96 -0.90 15.48 2.13
C GLY A 96 -2.00 16.49 1.80
N TYR A 97 -1.55 17.75 1.73
CA TYR A 97 -2.33 18.91 1.33
C TYR A 97 -2.72 18.86 -0.15
N VAL A 98 -3.84 19.50 -0.50
CA VAL A 98 -4.32 19.61 -1.88
C VAL A 98 -3.47 20.59 -2.71
N CYS A 99 -2.82 21.57 -2.08
CA CYS A 99 -1.88 22.44 -2.80
C CYS A 99 -0.66 21.61 -3.23
N GLU A 100 -0.39 21.60 -4.53
CA GLU A 100 0.80 21.01 -5.13
C GLU A 100 1.53 22.06 -5.98
N ASN A 101 2.84 21.90 -6.13
CA ASN A 101 3.65 22.78 -6.96
C ASN A 101 3.49 22.37 -8.42
N GLU A 102 2.73 23.16 -9.18
CA GLU A 102 2.64 23.01 -10.63
C GLU A 102 3.43 24.12 -11.32
N CYS A 103 4.18 23.79 -12.38
CA CYS A 103 4.94 24.78 -13.15
C CYS A 103 4.06 25.94 -13.68
N ALA A 104 2.79 25.65 -14.00
CA ALA A 104 1.82 26.63 -14.46
C ALA A 104 1.34 27.59 -13.34
N ALA A 105 1.50 27.22 -12.06
CA ALA A 105 0.92 27.90 -10.91
C ALA A 105 1.93 28.24 -9.80
N LEU A 106 3.22 28.31 -10.10
CA LEU A 106 4.29 28.66 -9.14
C LEU A 106 4.10 30.00 -8.40
N ASN A 107 3.20 30.87 -8.85
CA ASN A 107 2.88 32.16 -8.25
C ASN A 107 1.67 32.12 -7.28
N VAL A 108 1.11 30.95 -7.03
CA VAL A 108 0.00 30.67 -6.08
C VAL A 108 0.62 30.04 -4.83
N PRO A 109 0.02 30.14 -3.61
CA PRO A 109 0.58 29.50 -2.42
C PRO A 109 0.94 28.04 -2.71
N ASP A 110 2.23 27.76 -2.61
CA ASP A 110 2.85 26.50 -2.95
C ASP A 110 2.68 25.51 -1.78
N ARG A 111 3.28 24.31 -1.84
CA ARG A 111 3.22 23.37 -0.70
C ARG A 111 3.73 23.96 0.61
N THR A 112 4.66 24.90 0.57
CA THR A 112 5.26 25.52 1.76
C THR A 112 4.41 26.61 2.36
N ASP A 113 3.43 27.15 1.62
CA ASP A 113 2.47 28.15 2.09
C ASP A 113 1.01 27.67 1.93
N CYS A 114 0.77 26.35 1.97
CA CYS A 114 -0.57 25.80 1.88
C CYS A 114 -1.28 25.87 3.25
N PRO A 115 -2.46 26.52 3.36
CA PRO A 115 -3.20 26.59 4.61
C PRO A 115 -3.55 25.21 5.19
N ASP A 116 -3.54 25.07 6.52
CA ASP A 116 -3.87 23.83 7.24
C ASP A 116 -5.26 23.28 6.92
N GLU A 117 -6.21 24.15 6.61
CA GLU A 117 -7.56 23.78 6.15
C GLU A 117 -7.57 23.01 4.82
N HIS A 118 -6.49 23.03 4.05
CA HIS A 118 -6.33 22.28 2.81
C HIS A 118 -5.65 20.91 3.01
N TYR A 119 -5.35 20.51 4.25
CA TYR A 119 -4.92 19.14 4.55
C TYR A 119 -6.11 18.18 4.49
N LEU A 120 -6.36 17.61 3.30
CA LEU A 120 -7.44 16.63 3.09
C LEU A 120 -6.94 15.19 3.07
N CYS A 121 -5.67 14.96 3.44
CA CYS A 121 -5.02 13.67 3.30
C CYS A 121 -5.19 13.10 1.88
N LYS A 122 -5.02 13.96 0.86
CA LYS A 122 -5.05 13.51 -0.53
C LYS A 122 -3.84 12.58 -0.70
N ARG A 123 -4.11 11.31 -0.97
CA ARG A 123 -3.06 10.29 -1.14
C ARG A 123 -2.69 10.20 -2.60
N GLU A 124 -1.54 10.75 -2.94
CA GLU A 124 -1.03 10.81 -4.30
C GLU A 124 0.49 10.97 -4.30
N CYS A 125 1.05 11.02 -5.51
CA CYS A 125 2.43 11.38 -5.72
C CYS A 125 2.59 12.88 -5.65
N TYR A 126 3.54 13.32 -4.84
CA TYR A 126 3.85 14.73 -4.67
C TYR A 126 5.29 15.01 -5.05
N CYS A 127 5.50 16.08 -5.81
CA CYS A 127 6.87 16.54 -6.06
C CYS A 127 7.62 16.81 -4.74
N ASN A 128 8.90 16.43 -4.73
CA ASN A 128 9.83 16.73 -3.65
C ASN A 128 10.07 18.24 -3.54
N ASP A 129 10.52 18.70 -2.38
CA ASP A 129 10.82 20.11 -2.16
C ASP A 129 11.84 20.63 -3.20
N GLY A 130 11.54 21.79 -3.80
CA GLY A 130 12.34 22.37 -4.89
C GLY A 130 11.98 21.87 -6.30
N TYR A 131 10.98 20.99 -6.42
CA TYR A 131 10.44 20.50 -7.70
C TYR A 131 8.99 20.95 -7.89
N ALA A 132 8.57 21.03 -9.16
CA ALA A 132 7.21 21.30 -9.58
C ALA A 132 6.84 20.42 -10.77
N ARG A 133 5.55 20.07 -10.86
CA ARG A 133 5.01 19.21 -11.90
C ARG A 133 4.85 20.00 -13.19
N ASP A 134 5.42 19.49 -14.28
CA ASP A 134 5.25 20.06 -15.62
C ASP A 134 3.95 19.60 -16.30
N GLU A 135 3.69 20.06 -17.52
CA GLU A 135 2.51 19.69 -18.30
C GLU A 135 2.47 18.20 -18.70
N ASN A 136 3.60 17.50 -18.63
CA ASN A 136 3.69 16.06 -18.88
C ASN A 136 3.45 15.24 -17.60
N GLY A 137 3.23 15.89 -16.46
CA GLY A 137 3.04 15.23 -15.18
C GLY A 137 4.34 14.91 -14.45
N VAL A 138 5.50 15.38 -14.91
CA VAL A 138 6.82 15.04 -14.36
C VAL A 138 7.29 16.13 -13.40
N CYS A 139 7.81 15.73 -12.24
CA CYS A 139 8.43 16.64 -11.29
C CYS A 139 9.83 17.09 -11.75
N ILE A 140 9.93 18.34 -12.21
CA ILE A 140 11.17 18.97 -12.66
C ILE A 140 11.62 20.05 -11.66
N PRO A 141 12.92 20.42 -11.61
CA PRO A 141 13.36 21.54 -10.77
C PRO A 141 12.57 22.81 -11.08
N VAL A 142 12.13 23.54 -10.05
CA VAL A 142 11.32 24.76 -10.19
C VAL A 142 11.96 25.78 -11.17
N GLY A 143 13.30 25.90 -11.15
CA GLY A 143 14.04 26.77 -12.07
C GLY A 143 13.89 26.42 -13.58
N ASN A 144 13.44 25.21 -13.89
CA ASN A 144 13.23 24.73 -15.27
C ASN A 144 11.80 24.96 -15.78
N CYS A 145 10.84 25.36 -14.93
CA CYS A 145 9.44 25.59 -15.34
C CYS A 145 9.31 26.70 -16.40
N GLY A 146 10.17 27.72 -16.37
CA GLY A 146 10.15 28.83 -17.34
C GLY A 146 10.70 28.50 -18.74
N MET A 147 11.18 27.28 -18.98
CA MET A 147 11.72 26.88 -20.29
C MET A 147 10.66 26.33 -21.25
N TYR A 148 9.47 25.97 -20.77
CA TYR A 148 8.40 25.37 -21.58
C TYR A 148 7.35 26.38 -22.08
N ASN A 149 7.32 27.60 -21.52
CA ASN A 149 6.39 28.68 -21.90
C ASN A 149 6.92 29.64 -22.98
N ARG A 150 7.78 29.18 -23.91
CA ARG A 150 8.37 30.05 -24.95
C ARG A 150 7.79 29.85 -26.37
N PHE A 151 6.64 29.18 -26.48
CA PHE A 151 5.95 28.93 -27.76
C PHE A 151 4.46 29.28 -27.76
N LEU A 152 3.99 30.14 -26.85
CA LEU A 152 2.68 30.80 -26.95
C LEU A 152 2.87 32.30 -27.15
#